data_AF-A0A8U0HWZ9-F1
#
_entry.id   AF-A0A8U0HWZ9-F1
#
_cell.length_a   1.000
_cell.length_b   1.000
_cell.length_c   1.000
_cell.angle_alpha   90.00
_cell.angle_beta   90.00
_cell.angle_gamma   90.00
#
_symmetry.space_group_name_H-M   'P 1'
#
loop_
_entity.id
_entity.type
_entity.pdbx_description
1 polymer ?
#
loop_
_entity_poly.entity_id
_entity_poly.type
_entity_poly.pdbx_seq_one_letter_code
_entity_poly.pdbx_strand_id
1 'polypeptide(L)'
;MASIPPIIDIRDDLRRAQDEADADVSDDFETVRDRLDAFGERDRADREGVVDEIDNQLLRVEELLDDEEATRAVRSARNRLHIYRESLDQTDPNLAVVDSGVRQHEEPEADGVLPVGEVTLTATVANSGDDAEVVPVVGFYDGDGEELESVRGPAFDLEAGTEGQIELEVDVPSDATHYAVSVVRAS
;
A
#
# COMPACT_ATOMS: atom_id res chain seq x y z
N MET A 1 5.52 -14.02 -9.43
CA MET A 1 5.38 -13.75 -7.99
C MET A 1 4.71 -12.39 -7.90
N ALA A 2 3.65 -12.27 -7.12
CA ALA A 2 3.02 -10.97 -6.94
C ALA A 2 3.93 -10.14 -6.02
N SER A 3 4.29 -8.94 -6.45
CA SER A 3 4.94 -7.94 -5.60
C SER A 3 4.02 -7.61 -4.44
N ILE A 4 4.58 -7.41 -3.25
CA ILE A 4 3.85 -6.80 -2.15
C ILE A 4 3.61 -5.34 -2.55
N PRO A 5 2.36 -4.84 -2.52
CA PRO A 5 2.09 -3.43 -2.81
C PRO A 5 2.96 -2.52 -1.92
N PRO A 6 3.55 -1.44 -2.43
CA PRO A 6 4.43 -0.57 -1.64
C PRO A 6 3.80 -0.07 -0.34
N ILE A 7 2.48 0.21 -0.34
CA ILE A 7 1.75 0.60 0.87
C ILE A 7 1.76 -0.49 1.96
N ILE A 8 1.80 -1.78 1.59
CA ILE A 8 1.86 -2.92 2.52
C ILE A 8 3.30 -3.26 2.94
N ASP A 9 4.33 -2.85 2.20
CA ASP A 9 5.72 -3.17 2.53
C ASP A 9 6.25 -2.33 3.70
N ILE A 10 5.80 -2.65 4.91
CA ILE A 10 6.11 -1.96 6.17
C ILE A 10 7.47 -2.35 6.77
N ARG A 11 8.34 -3.04 6.03
CA ARG A 11 9.60 -3.58 6.57
C ARG A 11 10.56 -2.48 7.03
N ASP A 12 10.47 -1.29 6.45
CA ASP A 12 11.24 -0.12 6.87
C ASP A 12 10.79 0.38 8.24
N ASP A 13 9.48 0.45 8.49
CA ASP A 13 8.91 0.81 9.79
C ASP A 13 9.27 -0.24 10.86
N LEU A 14 9.22 -1.54 10.52
CA LEU A 14 9.64 -2.61 11.43
C LEU A 14 11.11 -2.51 11.81
N ARG A 15 11.98 -2.20 10.82
CA ARG A 15 13.41 -1.98 11.08
C ARG A 15 13.60 -0.77 11.99
N ARG A 16 12.95 0.35 11.69
CA ARG A 16 13.03 1.57 12.51
C ARG A 16 12.56 1.32 13.94
N ALA A 17 11.44 0.62 14.11
CA ALA A 17 10.94 0.26 15.44
C ALA A 17 11.92 -0.63 16.20
N GLN A 18 12.53 -1.61 15.52
CA GLN A 18 13.52 -2.51 16.12
C GLN A 18 14.81 -1.81 16.52
N ASP A 19 15.26 -0.83 15.74
CA ASP A 19 16.48 -0.08 16.03
C ASP A 19 16.31 0.84 17.25
N GLU A 20 15.09 1.29 17.53
CA GLU A 20 14.76 2.21 18.64
C GLU A 20 14.19 1.51 19.89
N ALA A 21 13.72 0.27 19.77
CA ALA A 21 13.09 -0.45 20.87
C ALA A 21 14.12 -0.95 21.90
N ASP A 22 13.89 -0.65 23.17
CA ASP A 22 14.61 -1.26 24.30
C ASP A 22 14.04 -2.65 24.68
N ALA A 23 12.83 -2.97 24.20
CA ALA A 23 12.15 -4.24 24.45
C ALA A 23 12.57 -5.35 23.45
N ASP A 24 12.57 -6.60 23.90
CA ASP A 24 12.84 -7.76 23.04
C ASP A 24 11.59 -8.14 22.21
N VAL A 25 11.41 -7.42 21.10
CA VAL A 25 10.28 -7.58 20.15
C VAL A 25 10.71 -8.24 18.84
N SER A 26 11.92 -8.81 18.80
CA SER A 26 12.52 -9.34 17.57
C SER A 26 11.71 -10.51 16.99
N ASP A 27 11.24 -11.42 17.85
CA ASP A 27 10.42 -12.58 17.44
C ASP A 27 9.06 -12.13 16.88
N ASP A 28 8.45 -11.10 17.49
CA ASP A 28 7.19 -10.55 17.03
C ASP A 28 7.34 -9.89 15.64
N PHE A 29 8.42 -9.14 15.42
CA PHE A 29 8.72 -8.55 14.10
C PHE A 29 9.12 -9.60 13.06
N GLU A 30 9.81 -10.67 13.44
CA GLU A 30 10.04 -11.82 12.54
C GLU A 30 8.71 -12.42 12.10
N THR A 31 7.77 -12.62 13.04
CA THR A 31 6.44 -13.15 12.71
C THR A 31 5.66 -12.21 11.78
N VAL A 32 5.83 -10.89 11.88
CA VAL A 32 5.24 -9.94 10.92
C VAL A 32 5.89 -10.09 9.54
N ARG A 33 7.23 -10.20 9.46
CA ARG A 33 7.96 -10.36 8.19
C ARG A 33 7.55 -11.65 7.47
N ASP A 34 7.42 -12.75 8.20
CA ASP A 34 6.94 -14.03 7.65
C ASP A 34 5.54 -13.91 7.05
N ARG A 35 4.65 -13.12 7.69
CA ARG A 35 3.31 -12.86 7.15
C ARG A 35 3.31 -11.97 5.92
N LEU A 36 4.19 -10.97 5.87
CA LEU A 36 4.39 -10.16 4.66
C LEU A 36 4.89 -11.02 3.49
N ASP A 37 5.81 -11.95 3.75
CA ASP A 37 6.26 -12.89 2.73
C ASP A 37 5.11 -13.79 2.27
N ALA A 38 4.32 -14.33 3.21
CA ALA A 38 3.13 -15.11 2.89
C ALA A 38 2.07 -14.32 2.10
N PHE A 39 1.96 -13.00 2.31
CA PHE A 39 1.05 -12.14 1.54
C PHE A 39 1.39 -12.17 0.04
N GLY A 40 2.68 -12.08 -0.31
CA GLY A 40 3.15 -12.12 -1.69
C GLY A 40 2.93 -13.48 -2.38
N GLU A 41 2.85 -14.55 -1.59
CA GLU A 41 2.66 -15.91 -2.07
C GLU A 41 1.18 -16.35 -2.17
N ARG A 42 0.26 -15.68 -1.47
CA ARG A 42 -1.15 -16.08 -1.39
C ARG A 42 -2.05 -15.49 -2.48
N ASP A 43 -3.14 -16.21 -2.73
CA ASP A 43 -4.27 -15.77 -3.55
C ASP A 43 -5.01 -14.59 -2.91
N ARG A 44 -5.62 -13.73 -3.73
CA ARG A 44 -6.22 -12.46 -3.28
C ARG A 44 -7.26 -12.63 -2.17
N ALA A 45 -8.07 -13.69 -2.23
CA ALA A 45 -9.11 -13.96 -1.23
C ALA A 45 -8.54 -14.20 0.18
N ASP A 46 -7.28 -14.62 0.29
CA ASP A 46 -6.63 -14.89 1.59
C ASP A 46 -5.79 -13.70 2.08
N ARG A 47 -5.64 -12.64 1.28
CA ARG A 47 -4.75 -11.50 1.59
C ARG A 47 -5.32 -10.56 2.64
N GLU A 48 -6.64 -10.34 2.65
CA GLU A 48 -7.31 -9.51 3.66
C GLU A 48 -7.08 -10.07 5.08
N GLY A 49 -7.25 -11.38 5.24
CA GLY A 49 -6.98 -12.05 6.51
C GLY A 49 -5.52 -11.93 6.96
N VAL A 50 -4.57 -11.91 6.02
CA VAL A 50 -3.15 -11.70 6.36
C VAL A 50 -2.89 -10.28 6.85
N VAL A 51 -3.50 -9.26 6.24
CA VAL A 51 -3.38 -7.86 6.71
C VAL A 51 -3.94 -7.73 8.13
N ASP A 52 -5.06 -8.39 8.43
CA ASP A 52 -5.64 -8.44 9.77
C ASP A 52 -4.74 -9.10 10.79
N GLU A 53 -4.12 -10.23 10.43
CA GLU A 53 -3.15 -10.88 11.30
C GLU A 53 -1.92 -10.00 11.58
N ILE A 54 -1.41 -9.30 10.56
CA ILE A 54 -0.29 -8.37 10.70
C ILE A 54 -0.66 -7.21 11.64
N ASP A 55 -1.78 -6.54 11.41
CA ASP A 55 -2.21 -5.41 12.24
C ASP A 55 -2.45 -5.82 13.69
N ASN A 56 -3.07 -6.98 13.92
CA ASN A 56 -3.24 -7.54 15.27
C ASN A 56 -1.89 -7.84 15.95
N GLN A 57 -0.90 -8.31 15.19
CA GLN A 57 0.43 -8.56 15.72
C GLN A 57 1.15 -7.25 16.07
N LEU A 58 1.04 -6.23 15.21
CA LEU A 58 1.60 -4.90 15.47
C LEU A 58 0.95 -4.22 16.68
N LEU A 59 -0.36 -4.37 16.86
CA LEU A 59 -1.04 -3.86 18.05
C LEU A 59 -0.46 -4.47 19.34
N ARG A 60 -0.18 -5.78 19.34
CA ARG A 60 0.46 -6.43 20.51
C ARG A 60 1.87 -5.91 20.75
N VAL A 61 2.64 -5.68 19.69
CA VAL A 61 3.98 -5.08 19.83
C VAL A 61 3.88 -3.67 20.39
N GLU A 62 2.95 -2.85 19.89
CA GLU A 62 2.71 -1.50 20.40
C GLU A 62 2.42 -1.50 21.91
N GLU A 63 1.67 -2.48 22.43
CA GLU A 63 1.39 -2.62 23.86
C GLU A 63 2.61 -3.01 24.71
N LEU A 64 3.68 -3.52 24.09
CA LEU A 64 4.93 -3.91 24.74
C LEU A 64 6.02 -2.83 24.67
N LEU A 65 5.85 -1.83 23.81
CA LEU A 65 6.82 -0.76 23.63
C LEU A 65 6.56 0.37 24.62
N ASP A 66 7.63 0.78 25.31
CA ASP A 66 7.63 1.97 26.16
C ASP A 66 8.31 3.18 25.45
N ASP A 67 9.10 2.91 24.40
CA ASP A 67 9.82 3.92 23.63
C ASP A 67 8.91 4.64 22.64
N GLU A 68 8.92 5.98 22.68
CA GLU A 68 8.02 6.81 21.89
C GLU A 68 8.33 6.68 20.39
N GLU A 69 9.60 6.63 20.02
CA GLU A 69 10.10 6.50 18.65
C GLU A 69 9.74 5.13 18.05
N ALA A 70 9.97 4.04 18.80
CA ALA A 70 9.57 2.71 18.38
C ALA A 70 8.05 2.59 18.22
N THR A 71 7.30 3.17 19.16
CA THR A 71 5.83 3.22 19.12
C THR A 71 5.34 3.99 17.90
N ARG A 72 5.94 5.14 17.57
CA ARG A 72 5.60 5.92 16.36
C ARG A 72 5.84 5.11 15.09
N ALA A 73 6.97 4.40 15.00
CA ALA A 73 7.25 3.55 13.83
C ALA A 73 6.22 2.41 13.67
N VAL A 74 5.82 1.75 14.76
CA VAL A 74 4.74 0.74 14.72
C VAL A 74 3.41 1.35 14.30
N ARG A 75 3.07 2.55 14.79
CA ARG A 75 1.85 3.26 14.38
C ARG A 75 1.85 3.64 12.90
N SER A 76 2.97 4.14 12.38
CA SER A 76 3.17 4.41 10.94
C SER A 76 2.85 3.16 10.11
N ALA A 77 3.43 2.00 10.49
CA ALA A 77 3.14 0.73 9.83
C ALA A 77 1.65 0.39 9.85
N ARG A 78 0.98 0.53 11.00
CA ARG A 78 -0.46 0.23 11.14
C ARG A 78 -1.33 1.19 10.32
N ASN A 79 -0.97 2.47 10.26
CA ASN A 79 -1.69 3.45 9.45
C ASN A 79 -1.62 3.11 7.96
N ARG A 80 -0.47 2.64 7.47
CA ARG A 80 -0.34 2.15 6.08
C ARG A 80 -1.26 0.96 5.78
N LEU A 81 -1.38 0.01 6.71
CA LEU A 81 -2.32 -1.11 6.57
C LEU A 81 -3.78 -0.63 6.56
N HIS A 82 -4.10 0.38 7.38
CA HIS A 82 -5.43 0.99 7.39
C HIS A 82 -5.76 1.67 6.06
N ILE A 83 -4.85 2.50 5.54
CA ILE A 83 -4.97 3.15 4.22
C ILE A 83 -5.21 2.11 3.12
N TYR A 84 -4.46 1.01 3.14
CA TYR A 84 -4.67 -0.07 2.18
C TYR A 84 -6.09 -0.64 2.26
N ARG A 85 -6.60 -0.95 3.47
CA ARG A 85 -7.97 -1.44 3.65
C ARG A 85 -9.01 -0.44 3.13
N GLU A 86 -8.84 0.84 3.46
CA GLU A 86 -9.74 1.89 2.95
C GLU A 86 -9.69 2.00 1.43
N SER A 87 -8.52 1.83 0.81
CA SER A 87 -8.39 1.85 -0.65
C SER A 87 -9.10 0.66 -1.32
N LEU A 88 -9.12 -0.50 -0.65
CA LEU A 88 -9.90 -1.66 -1.10
C LEU A 88 -11.40 -1.40 -0.97
N ASP A 89 -11.85 -0.83 0.15
CA ASP A 89 -13.26 -0.48 0.38
C ASP A 89 -13.78 0.57 -0.61
N GLN A 90 -12.90 1.45 -1.09
CA GLN A 90 -13.19 2.45 -2.12
C GLN A 90 -13.20 1.87 -3.54
N THR A 91 -12.63 0.68 -3.74
CA THR A 91 -12.59 0.02 -5.04
C THR A 91 -13.94 -0.64 -5.34
N ASP A 92 -14.39 -0.59 -6.60
CA ASP A 92 -15.62 -1.30 -6.99
C ASP A 92 -15.47 -2.80 -6.68
N PRO A 93 -16.49 -3.47 -6.12
CA PRO A 93 -16.37 -4.87 -5.68
C PRO A 93 -16.07 -5.87 -6.81
N ASN A 94 -16.21 -5.47 -8.07
CA ASN A 94 -15.87 -6.29 -9.23
C ASN A 94 -14.50 -5.96 -9.83
N LEU A 95 -13.78 -4.99 -9.25
CA LEU A 95 -12.46 -4.54 -9.68
C LEU A 95 -11.43 -4.85 -8.58
N ALA A 96 -10.17 -4.98 -8.97
CA ALA A 96 -9.07 -5.10 -8.03
C ALA A 96 -7.81 -4.45 -8.59
N VAL A 97 -7.09 -3.67 -7.78
CA VAL A 97 -5.71 -3.28 -8.07
C VAL A 97 -4.81 -4.45 -7.70
N VAL A 98 -4.08 -4.96 -8.68
CA VAL A 98 -3.33 -6.22 -8.56
C VAL A 98 -1.84 -6.01 -8.44
N ASP A 99 -1.37 -4.90 -9.00
CA ASP A 99 0.00 -4.42 -8.93
C ASP A 99 0.01 -2.90 -9.10
N SER A 100 0.95 -2.23 -8.45
CA SER A 100 1.18 -0.80 -8.66
C SER A 100 2.64 -0.46 -8.39
N GLY A 101 3.12 0.60 -9.04
CA GLY A 101 4.48 1.07 -8.89
C GLY A 101 4.64 2.51 -9.33
N VAL A 102 5.74 3.12 -8.94
CA VAL A 102 6.10 4.51 -9.31
C VAL A 102 7.45 4.49 -9.99
N ARG A 103 7.58 5.24 -11.09
CA ARG A 103 8.82 5.42 -11.82
C ARG A 103 9.06 6.90 -12.04
N GLN A 104 10.25 7.36 -11.68
CA GLN A 104 10.73 8.68 -12.06
C GLN A 104 11.44 8.57 -13.42
N HIS A 105 11.22 9.53 -14.32
CA HIS A 105 11.75 9.45 -15.69
C HIS A 105 13.28 9.49 -15.79
N GLU A 106 13.99 9.92 -14.74
CA GLU A 106 15.43 10.25 -14.83
C GLU A 106 16.34 9.61 -13.77
N GLU A 107 15.81 8.88 -12.79
CA GLU A 107 16.61 8.27 -11.70
C GLU A 107 16.31 6.77 -11.52
N PRO A 108 17.30 5.95 -11.10
CA PRO A 108 17.06 4.55 -10.76
C PRO A 108 16.00 4.41 -9.67
N GLU A 109 15.24 3.32 -9.70
CA GLU A 109 14.19 2.98 -8.73
C GLU A 109 14.68 3.28 -7.29
N ALA A 110 14.13 4.32 -6.67
CA ALA A 110 14.52 4.71 -5.32
C ALA A 110 14.16 3.59 -4.34
N ASP A 111 15.07 3.29 -3.41
CA ASP A 111 14.95 2.26 -2.37
C ASP A 111 13.76 2.53 -1.43
N GLY A 112 12.54 2.19 -1.87
CA GLY A 112 11.33 2.20 -1.04
C GLY A 112 10.78 3.58 -0.64
N VAL A 113 11.40 4.69 -1.07
CA VAL A 113 10.92 6.05 -0.80
C VAL A 113 10.15 6.57 -2.01
N LEU A 114 8.96 7.13 -1.76
CA LEU A 114 8.15 7.77 -2.78
C LEU A 114 8.86 9.03 -3.33
N PRO A 115 9.24 9.08 -4.62
CA PRO A 115 9.85 10.28 -5.21
C PRO A 115 8.89 11.48 -5.21
N VAL A 116 9.40 12.65 -4.84
CA VAL A 116 8.67 13.94 -4.88
C VAL A 116 8.69 14.55 -6.27
N GLY A 117 7.59 15.19 -6.67
CA GLY A 117 7.43 15.87 -7.96
C GLY A 117 6.84 14.98 -9.06
N GLU A 118 7.05 15.36 -10.32
CA GLU A 118 6.46 14.67 -11.48
C GLU A 118 6.99 13.24 -11.64
N VAL A 119 6.08 12.27 -11.62
CA VAL A 119 6.37 10.84 -11.79
C VAL A 119 5.32 10.12 -12.62
N THR A 120 5.68 8.95 -13.13
CA THR A 120 4.74 8.02 -13.76
C THR A 120 4.35 6.95 -12.75
N LEU A 121 3.08 6.95 -12.33
CA LEU A 121 2.50 5.86 -11.57
C LEU A 121 1.91 4.83 -12.52
N THR A 122 2.21 3.56 -12.29
CA THR A 122 1.61 2.44 -13.01
C THR A 122 0.71 1.64 -12.08
N ALA A 123 -0.46 1.22 -12.56
CA ALA A 123 -1.34 0.30 -11.86
C ALA A 123 -1.87 -0.76 -12.81
N THR A 124 -1.97 -2.00 -12.35
CA THR A 124 -2.65 -3.08 -13.06
C THR A 124 -3.97 -3.37 -12.36
N VAL A 125 -5.06 -3.37 -13.12
CA VAL A 125 -6.42 -3.54 -12.64
C VAL A 125 -7.02 -4.80 -13.26
N ALA A 126 -7.62 -5.66 -12.43
CA ALA A 126 -8.39 -6.81 -12.88
C ALA A 126 -9.88 -6.54 -12.77
N ASN A 127 -10.65 -6.94 -13.79
CA ASN A 127 -12.12 -6.92 -13.77
C ASN A 127 -12.66 -8.34 -13.68
N SER A 128 -13.39 -8.65 -12.60
CA SER A 128 -14.06 -9.94 -12.38
C SER A 128 -15.57 -9.89 -12.66
N GLY A 129 -16.11 -8.70 -12.97
CA GLY A 129 -17.51 -8.48 -13.31
C GLY A 129 -17.75 -8.37 -14.82
N ASP A 130 -18.78 -7.60 -15.18
CA ASP A 130 -19.10 -7.27 -16.57
C ASP A 130 -18.16 -6.18 -17.14
N ASP A 131 -18.15 -6.02 -18.47
CA ASP A 131 -17.43 -4.95 -19.15
C ASP A 131 -17.72 -3.59 -18.50
N ALA A 132 -16.67 -2.85 -18.17
CA ALA A 132 -16.79 -1.60 -17.43
C ALA A 132 -15.78 -0.57 -17.94
N GLU A 133 -16.22 0.69 -17.97
CA GLU A 133 -15.31 1.83 -18.03
C GLU A 133 -14.86 2.13 -16.59
N VAL A 134 -13.56 2.20 -16.36
CA VAL A 134 -12.96 2.29 -15.02
C VAL A 134 -12.06 3.52 -14.91
N VAL A 135 -11.99 4.10 -13.71
CA VAL A 135 -11.22 5.29 -13.38
C VAL A 135 -10.32 4.98 -12.18
N PRO A 136 -8.99 5.02 -12.32
CA PRO A 136 -8.10 4.91 -11.17
C PRO A 136 -8.08 6.21 -10.37
N VAL A 137 -7.97 6.06 -9.06
CA VAL A 137 -7.80 7.15 -8.09
C VAL A 137 -6.54 6.86 -7.31
N VAL A 138 -5.62 7.82 -7.29
CA VAL A 138 -4.38 7.75 -6.51
C VAL A 138 -4.53 8.69 -5.32
N GLY A 139 -4.41 8.17 -4.10
CA GLY A 139 -4.29 8.98 -2.89
C GLY A 139 -2.83 9.04 -2.43
N PHE A 140 -2.38 10.22 -2.04
CA PHE A 140 -1.07 10.47 -1.44
C PHE A 140 -1.21 10.79 0.04
N TYR A 141 -0.36 10.18 0.87
CA TYR A 141 -0.45 10.25 2.32
C TYR A 141 0.90 10.59 2.93
N ASP A 142 0.87 11.31 4.05
CA ASP A 142 2.06 11.55 4.87
C ASP A 142 2.40 10.32 5.75
N GLY A 143 3.45 10.46 6.57
CA GLY A 143 3.91 9.39 7.47
C GLY A 143 2.99 9.12 8.66
N ASP A 144 2.08 10.04 8.97
CA ASP A 144 1.03 9.85 9.97
C ASP A 144 -0.22 9.19 9.36
N GLY A 145 -0.27 9.06 8.03
CA GLY A 145 -1.36 8.48 7.28
C GLY A 145 -2.49 9.45 6.97
N GLU A 146 -2.26 10.76 7.09
CA GLU A 146 -3.21 11.77 6.65
C GLU A 146 -3.16 11.91 5.12
N GLU A 147 -4.32 11.96 4.47
CA GLU A 147 -4.41 12.19 3.03
C GLU A 147 -4.02 13.63 2.71
N LEU A 148 -2.98 13.80 1.90
CA LEU A 148 -2.49 15.10 1.44
C LEU A 148 -3.18 15.53 0.15
N GLU A 149 -3.33 14.59 -0.80
CA GLU A 149 -3.89 14.85 -2.12
C GLU A 149 -4.46 13.57 -2.75
N SER A 150 -5.49 13.73 -3.59
CA SER A 150 -6.01 12.65 -4.43
C SER A 150 -6.13 13.08 -5.88
N VAL A 151 -5.62 12.24 -6.79
CA VAL A 151 -5.61 12.45 -8.23
C VAL A 151 -6.47 11.40 -8.92
N ARG A 152 -7.42 11.86 -9.74
CA ARG A 152 -8.22 11.01 -10.63
C ARG A 152 -7.55 10.88 -11.99
N GLY A 153 -7.32 9.64 -12.42
CA GLY A 153 -6.79 9.35 -13.74
C GLY A 153 -7.83 9.39 -14.86
N PRO A 154 -7.40 9.15 -16.11
CA PRO A 154 -8.32 9.00 -17.23
C PRO A 154 -9.15 7.72 -17.11
N ALA A 155 -10.36 7.77 -17.64
CA ALA A 155 -11.20 6.59 -17.78
C ALA A 155 -10.67 5.67 -18.88
N PHE A 156 -10.81 4.35 -18.71
CA PHE A 156 -10.49 3.37 -19.75
C PHE A 156 -11.44 2.17 -19.70
N ASP A 157 -11.67 1.55 -20.86
CA ASP A 157 -12.48 0.35 -20.97
C ASP A 157 -11.70 -0.88 -20.51
N LEU A 158 -12.34 -1.71 -19.68
CA LEU A 158 -11.80 -2.97 -19.18
C LEU A 158 -12.82 -4.10 -19.35
N GLU A 159 -12.51 -5.05 -20.22
CA GLU A 159 -13.37 -6.20 -20.54
C GLU A 159 -13.52 -7.14 -19.34
N ALA A 160 -14.66 -7.81 -19.27
CA ALA A 160 -14.96 -8.83 -18.27
C ALA A 160 -13.89 -9.93 -18.24
N GLY A 161 -13.37 -10.22 -17.05
CA GLY A 161 -12.38 -11.29 -16.83
C GLY A 161 -10.96 -10.97 -17.30
N THR A 162 -10.65 -9.70 -17.60
CA THR A 162 -9.34 -9.27 -18.09
C THR A 162 -8.57 -8.41 -17.08
N GLU A 163 -7.26 -8.30 -17.30
CA GLU A 163 -6.41 -7.34 -16.60
C GLU A 163 -5.94 -6.25 -17.58
N GLY A 164 -5.96 -5.00 -17.13
CA GLY A 164 -5.49 -3.84 -17.88
C GLY A 164 -4.49 -3.05 -17.08
N GLN A 165 -3.43 -2.58 -17.74
CA GLN A 165 -2.44 -1.69 -17.13
C GLN A 165 -2.75 -0.25 -17.51
N ILE A 166 -2.66 0.64 -16.52
CA ILE A 166 -2.77 2.09 -16.70
C ILE A 166 -1.51 2.79 -16.20
N GLU A 167 -1.15 3.86 -16.90
CA GLU A 167 -0.07 4.78 -16.53
C GLU A 167 -0.67 6.17 -16.31
N LEU A 168 -0.29 6.81 -15.22
CA LEU A 168 -0.71 8.16 -14.85
C LEU A 168 0.51 9.03 -14.59
N GLU A 169 0.54 10.19 -15.21
CA GLU A 169 1.46 11.26 -14.84
C GLU A 169 0.87 12.02 -13.66
N VAL A 170 1.59 12.05 -12.54
CA VAL A 170 1.15 12.66 -11.28
C VAL A 170 2.29 13.47 -10.67
N ASP A 171 1.95 14.54 -9.93
CA ASP A 171 2.90 15.31 -9.12
C ASP A 171 2.77 14.85 -7.68
N VAL A 172 3.84 14.27 -7.12
CA VAL A 172 3.84 13.77 -5.74
C VAL A 172 4.11 14.92 -4.78
N PRO A 173 3.22 15.15 -3.79
CA PRO A 173 3.43 16.18 -2.76
C PRO A 173 4.74 15.99 -2.00
N SER A 174 5.38 17.09 -1.57
CA SER A 174 6.67 17.04 -0.88
C SER A 174 6.66 16.30 0.45
N ASP A 175 5.51 16.28 1.12
CA ASP A 175 5.31 15.63 2.41
C ASP A 175 4.75 14.20 2.26
N ALA A 176 4.46 13.75 1.04
CA ALA A 176 3.94 12.41 0.80
C ALA A 176 5.03 11.37 0.97
N THR A 177 4.78 10.39 1.83
CA THR A 177 5.67 9.24 2.05
C THR A 177 5.06 7.97 1.46
N HIS A 178 3.75 7.95 1.25
CA HIS A 178 3.00 6.78 0.81
C HIS A 178 1.95 7.16 -0.24
N TYR A 179 1.54 6.15 -1.01
CA TYR A 179 0.41 6.27 -1.92
C TYR A 179 -0.44 4.99 -1.89
N ALA A 180 -1.72 5.13 -2.21
CA ALA A 180 -2.61 4.01 -2.47
C ALA A 180 -3.38 4.24 -3.76
N VAL A 181 -3.74 3.15 -4.44
CA VAL A 181 -4.53 3.19 -5.67
C VAL A 181 -5.84 2.47 -5.41
N SER A 182 -6.95 3.15 -5.68
CA SER A 182 -8.28 2.55 -5.75
C SER A 182 -8.84 2.71 -7.17
N VAL A 183 -9.84 1.91 -7.53
CA VAL A 183 -10.44 1.97 -8.86
C VAL A 183 -11.96 1.94 -8.76
N VAL A 184 -12.60 2.92 -9.40
CA VAL A 184 -14.05 3.05 -9.45
C VAL A 184 -14.54 2.89 -10.87
N ARG A 185 -15.83 2.57 -11.05
CA ARG A 185 -16.46 2.67 -12.37
C ARG A 185 -16.63 4.13 -12.77
N ALA A 186 -16.45 4.43 -14.06
CA ALA A 186 -16.80 5.72 -14.61
C ALA A 186 -18.33 5.92 -14.50
N SER A 187 -18.73 7.10 -14.04
CA SER A 187 -20.13 7.48 -13.81
C SER A 187 -20.65 8.44 -14.85
#